data_AF-A0A7S1E8W4-F1
#
_entry.id   AF-A0A7S1E8W4-F1
#
_cell.length_a   1.000
_cell.length_b   1.000
_cell.length_c   1.000
_cell.angle_alpha   90.00
_cell.angle_beta   90.00
_cell.angle_gamma   90.00
#
_symmetry.space_group_name_H-M   'P 1'
#
loop_
_entity.id
_entity.type
_entity.pdbx_description
1 polymer ?
#
loop_
_entity_poly.entity_id
_entity_poly.type
_entity_poly.pdbx_seq_one_letter_code
_entity_poly.pdbx_strand_id
1 'polypeptide(L)'
;NLFNRQHLRSFTLFFGMGEERPFYVEKSPVLLTARLKHNVKFFYLNYMIVFAILFVLTMITSFTTMIGLVCLGGAWLYVIKASEGGTLSLGAIQISQKIATIGMSGLSVLVLFWLLSNIFWWTIGSGGFLCT
;
A
#
# COMPACT_ATOMS: atom_id res chain seq x y z
N ASN A 1 -14.75 -14.48 -6.63
CA ASN A 1 -13.29 -14.76 -6.67
C ASN A 1 -12.53 -13.51 -7.04
N LEU A 2 -11.84 -12.90 -6.07
CA LEU A 2 -11.05 -11.65 -6.24
C LEU A 2 -9.90 -11.82 -7.26
N PHE A 3 -9.33 -13.02 -7.34
CA PHE A 3 -8.28 -13.39 -8.27
C PHE A 3 -8.85 -14.25 -9.40
N ASN A 4 -9.28 -13.61 -10.47
CA ASN A 4 -9.61 -14.29 -11.73
C ASN A 4 -8.62 -13.82 -12.81
N ARG A 5 -7.85 -14.76 -13.37
CA ARG A 5 -6.82 -14.50 -14.39
C ARG A 5 -7.35 -13.75 -15.62
N GLN A 6 -8.64 -13.81 -15.90
CA GLN A 6 -9.28 -13.07 -16.99
C GLN A 6 -9.21 -11.54 -16.84
N HIS A 7 -8.98 -11.05 -15.62
CA HIS A 7 -8.80 -9.63 -15.34
C HIS A 7 -7.32 -9.20 -15.36
N LEU A 8 -6.39 -10.14 -15.57
CA LEU A 8 -4.98 -9.82 -15.75
C LEU A 8 -4.77 -9.39 -17.20
N ARG A 9 -4.38 -8.13 -17.40
CA ARG A 9 -4.11 -7.59 -18.73
C ARG A 9 -2.65 -7.77 -19.10
N SER A 10 -2.38 -7.93 -20.40
CA SER A 10 -1.01 -8.04 -20.90
C SER A 10 -0.20 -6.80 -20.52
N PHE A 11 1.08 -7.00 -20.24
CA PHE A 11 2.03 -5.93 -19.92
C PHE A 11 2.11 -4.90 -21.06
N THR A 12 2.10 -5.36 -22.31
CA THR A 12 2.09 -4.51 -23.51
C THR A 12 0.88 -3.57 -23.54
N LEU A 13 -0.31 -4.07 -23.20
CA LEU A 13 -1.53 -3.27 -23.14
C LEU A 13 -1.52 -2.30 -21.95
N PHE A 14 -1.03 -2.75 -20.79
CA PHE A 14 -0.99 -1.92 -19.58
C PHE A 14 -0.03 -0.73 -19.72
N PHE A 15 1.12 -0.93 -20.39
CA PHE A 15 2.10 0.12 -20.67
C PHE A 15 1.87 0.82 -22.02
N GLY A 16 0.80 0.50 -22.76
CA GLY A 16 0.48 1.13 -24.03
C GLY A 16 1.53 0.91 -25.14
N MET A 17 2.33 -0.14 -25.04
CA MET A 17 3.38 -0.44 -26.02
C MET A 17 2.73 -0.85 -27.36
N GLY A 18 3.05 -0.12 -28.43
CA GLY A 18 2.59 -0.41 -29.79
C GLY A 18 1.32 0.33 -30.24
N GLU A 19 0.76 1.21 -29.40
CA GLU A 19 -0.28 2.15 -29.84
C GLU A 19 0.35 3.50 -30.25
N GLU A 20 -0.23 4.19 -31.24
CA GLU A 20 0.28 5.50 -31.68
C GLU A 20 0.05 6.60 -30.63
N ARG A 21 -1.00 6.49 -29.80
CA ARG A 21 -1.36 7.46 -28.73
C ARG A 21 -1.96 6.76 -27.51
N PRO A 22 -1.18 5.95 -26.76
CA PRO A 22 -1.68 5.14 -25.65
C PRO A 22 -2.15 5.96 -24.45
N PHE A 23 -1.50 7.11 -24.20
CA PHE A 23 -1.80 7.96 -23.06
C PHE A 23 -1.99 9.39 -23.55
N TYR A 24 -3.11 10.00 -23.15
CA TYR A 24 -3.36 11.42 -23.36
C TYR A 24 -4.03 12.01 -22.12
N VAL A 25 -3.71 13.26 -21.84
CA VAL A 25 -4.24 13.97 -20.68
C VAL A 25 -5.60 14.54 -21.04
N GLU A 26 -6.64 14.00 -20.40
CA GLU A 26 -8.00 14.52 -20.50
C GLU A 26 -8.12 15.82 -19.70
N LYS A 27 -8.61 16.89 -20.33
CA LYS A 27 -8.71 18.22 -19.71
C LYS A 27 -10.06 18.43 -19.02
N SER A 28 -11.07 17.66 -19.40
CA SER A 28 -12.40 17.74 -18.79
C SER A 28 -12.47 16.93 -17.49
N PRO A 29 -12.81 17.54 -16.33
CA PRO A 29 -12.86 16.82 -15.05
C PRO A 29 -13.92 15.71 -15.02
N VAL A 30 -15.03 15.88 -15.75
CA VAL A 30 -16.10 14.86 -15.84
C VAL A 30 -15.60 13.63 -16.61
N LEU A 31 -14.91 13.82 -17.73
CA LEU A 31 -14.33 12.71 -18.51
C LEU A 31 -13.16 12.06 -17.78
N LEU A 32 -12.38 12.84 -17.04
CA LEU A 32 -11.26 12.33 -16.24
C LEU A 32 -11.74 11.35 -15.17
N THR A 33 -12.78 11.70 -14.40
CA THR A 33 -13.33 10.80 -13.37
C THR A 33 -13.91 9.51 -13.96
N ALA A 34 -14.60 9.61 -15.11
CA ALA A 34 -15.10 8.45 -15.84
C ALA A 34 -13.94 7.52 -16.28
N ARG A 35 -12.84 8.09 -16.79
CA ARG A 35 -11.64 7.34 -17.17
C ARG A 35 -10.94 6.69 -15.99
N LEU A 36 -10.76 7.41 -14.89
CA LEU A 36 -10.17 6.86 -13.67
C LEU A 36 -10.96 5.65 -13.17
N LYS A 37 -12.29 5.78 -13.09
CA LYS A 37 -13.17 4.68 -12.67
C LYS A 37 -13.06 3.47 -13.62
N HIS A 38 -13.02 3.72 -14.93
CA HIS A 38 -12.85 2.66 -15.92
C HIS A 38 -11.49 1.97 -15.78
N ASN A 39 -10.40 2.74 -15.75
CA ASN A 39 -9.03 2.22 -15.69
C ASN A 39 -8.76 1.46 -14.40
N VAL A 40 -9.20 1.97 -13.25
CA VAL A 40 -9.08 1.27 -11.95
C VAL A 40 -9.79 -0.07 -12.02
N LYS A 41 -11.03 -0.12 -12.55
CA LYS A 41 -11.79 -1.36 -12.67
C LYS A 41 -11.16 -2.32 -13.70
N PHE A 42 -10.63 -1.80 -14.80
CA PHE A 42 -10.12 -2.59 -15.91
C PHE A 42 -8.74 -3.19 -15.64
N PHE A 43 -7.87 -2.46 -14.92
CA PHE A 43 -6.48 -2.84 -14.64
C PHE A 43 -6.20 -3.16 -13.16
N TYR A 44 -7.22 -3.42 -12.34
CA TYR A 44 -7.04 -3.59 -10.89
C TYR A 44 -6.00 -4.68 -10.53
N LEU A 45 -5.98 -5.83 -11.24
CA LEU A 45 -4.99 -6.88 -10.99
C LEU A 45 -3.58 -6.45 -11.38
N ASN A 46 -3.42 -5.72 -12.49
CA ASN A 46 -2.13 -5.17 -12.89
C ASN A 46 -1.61 -4.19 -11.83
N TYR A 47 -2.45 -3.30 -11.30
CA TYR A 47 -2.07 -2.41 -10.20
C TYR A 47 -1.69 -3.16 -8.93
N MET A 48 -2.42 -4.22 -8.57
CA MET A 48 -2.07 -5.06 -7.42
C MET A 48 -0.70 -5.74 -7.58
N ILE A 49 -0.37 -6.21 -8.78
CA ILE A 49 0.93 -6.84 -9.08
C ILE A 49 2.05 -5.79 -9.05
N VAL A 50 1.88 -4.65 -9.69
CA VAL A 50 2.86 -3.55 -9.67
C VAL A 50 3.10 -3.09 -8.23
N PHE A 51 2.03 -2.93 -7.45
CA PHE A 51 2.12 -2.61 -6.03
C PHE A 51 2.91 -3.66 -5.24
N ALA A 52 2.64 -4.96 -5.45
CA ALA A 52 3.38 -6.02 -4.79
C ALA A 52 4.87 -6.03 -5.16
N ILE A 53 5.21 -5.80 -6.44
CA ILE A 53 6.59 -5.69 -6.91
C ILE A 53 7.29 -4.48 -6.26
N LEU A 54 6.66 -3.30 -6.28
CA LEU A 54 7.20 -2.09 -5.65
C LEU A 54 7.36 -2.27 -4.14
N PHE A 55 6.44 -2.96 -3.48
CA PHE A 55 6.52 -3.29 -2.07
C PHE A 55 7.72 -4.19 -1.75
N VAL A 56 7.96 -5.23 -2.56
CA VAL A 56 9.13 -6.10 -2.40
C VAL A 56 10.42 -5.32 -2.68
N LEU A 57 10.48 -4.53 -3.75
CA LEU A 57 11.64 -3.68 -4.06
C LEU A 57 11.94 -2.69 -2.94
N THR A 58 10.90 -2.14 -2.32
CA THR A 58 11.00 -1.27 -1.15
C THR A 58 11.62 -1.98 0.05
N MET A 59 11.17 -3.21 0.35
CA MET A 59 11.76 -4.00 1.43
C MET A 59 13.23 -4.33 1.17
N ILE A 60 13.61 -4.58 -0.10
CA ILE A 60 15.01 -4.85 -0.48
C ILE A 60 15.86 -3.58 -0.39
N THR A 61 15.32 -2.43 -0.81
CA THR A 61 16.08 -1.18 -0.92
C THR A 61 16.34 -0.53 0.44
N SER A 62 15.49 -0.77 1.44
CA SER A 62 15.60 -0.15 2.75
C SER A 62 15.63 -1.18 3.87
N PHE A 63 16.84 -1.53 4.31
CA PHE A 63 17.09 -2.35 5.50
C PHE A 63 16.32 -1.83 6.73
N THR A 64 16.23 -0.52 6.88
CA THR A 64 15.45 0.16 7.93
C THR A 64 13.95 -0.13 7.85
N THR A 65 13.38 -0.17 6.63
CA THR A 65 11.96 -0.49 6.43
C THR A 65 11.67 -1.95 6.78
N MET A 66 12.59 -2.86 6.45
CA MET A 66 12.46 -4.28 6.82
C MET A 66 12.49 -4.48 8.34
N ILE A 67 13.47 -3.87 9.04
CA ILE A 67 13.54 -3.90 10.51
C ILE A 67 12.26 -3.29 11.12
N GLY A 68 11.81 -2.15 10.61
CA GLY A 68 10.60 -1.49 11.09
C GLY A 68 9.35 -2.37 10.98
N LEU A 69 9.19 -3.09 9.87
CA LEU A 69 8.08 -4.04 9.67
C LEU A 69 8.17 -5.25 10.61
N VAL A 70 9.38 -5.79 10.83
CA VAL A 70 9.59 -6.88 11.78
C VAL A 70 9.26 -6.44 13.20
N CYS A 71 9.71 -5.24 13.61
CA CYS A 71 9.37 -4.67 14.92
C CYS A 71 7.87 -4.44 15.07
N LEU A 72 7.20 -3.92 14.03
CA LEU A 72 5.76 -3.70 14.05
C LEU A 72 4.99 -5.02 14.15
N GLY A 73 5.39 -6.04 13.39
CA GLY A 73 4.83 -7.38 13.49
C GLY A 73 5.05 -8.01 14.88
N GLY A 74 6.25 -7.86 15.44
CA GLY A 74 6.56 -8.27 16.80
C GLY A 74 5.69 -7.57 17.85
N ALA A 75 5.44 -6.27 17.69
CA ALA A 75 4.57 -5.50 18.57
C ALA A 75 3.11 -5.99 18.51
N TRP A 76 2.61 -6.32 17.32
CA TRP A 76 1.29 -6.95 17.17
C TRP A 76 1.21 -8.32 17.83
N LEU A 77 2.22 -9.18 17.62
CA LEU A 77 2.28 -10.49 18.28
C LEU A 77 2.32 -10.36 19.81
N TYR A 78 3.07 -9.39 20.32
CA TYR A 78 3.10 -9.08 21.75
C TYR A 78 1.73 -8.66 22.26
N VAL A 79 1.07 -7.70 21.61
CA VAL A 79 -0.25 -7.21 22.04
C VAL A 79 -1.30 -8.31 22.00
N ILE A 80 -1.30 -9.15 20.97
CA ILE A 80 -2.21 -10.30 20.88
C ILE A 80 -1.99 -11.24 22.06
N LYS A 81 -0.74 -11.67 22.30
CA LYS A 81 -0.41 -12.59 23.41
C LYS A 81 -0.71 -11.99 24.78
N ALA A 82 -0.31 -10.74 25.00
CA ALA A 82 -0.49 -10.04 26.27
C ALA A 82 -1.95 -9.64 26.55
N SER A 83 -2.84 -9.73 25.56
CA SER A 83 -4.28 -9.46 25.71
C SER A 83 -5.16 -10.71 25.58
N GLU A 84 -4.58 -11.92 25.60
CA GLU A 84 -5.34 -13.19 25.53
C GLU A 84 -6.40 -13.32 26.63
N GLY A 85 -6.18 -12.72 27.80
CA GLY A 85 -7.16 -12.62 28.90
C GLY A 85 -8.24 -11.55 28.72
N GLY A 86 -8.39 -10.93 27.54
CA GLY A 86 -9.34 -9.86 27.24
C GLY A 86 -8.92 -8.46 27.72
N THR A 87 -7.87 -8.38 28.54
CA THR A 87 -7.24 -7.13 28.99
C THR A 87 -5.73 -7.21 28.83
N LEU A 88 -5.14 -6.11 28.41
CA LEU A 88 -3.70 -5.88 28.32
C LEU A 88 -3.25 -5.19 29.61
N SER A 89 -2.44 -5.85 30.43
CA SER A 89 -1.85 -5.23 31.62
C SER A 89 -0.52 -4.55 31.26
N LEU A 90 -0.53 -3.22 31.23
CA LEU A 90 0.67 -2.39 31.08
C LEU A 90 1.06 -1.84 32.46
N GLY A 91 1.84 -2.63 33.20
CA GLY A 91 2.21 -2.30 34.57
C GLY A 91 0.97 -2.24 35.49
N ALA A 92 0.69 -1.06 36.05
CA ALA A 92 -0.46 -0.85 36.94
C ALA A 92 -1.79 -0.57 36.21
N ILE A 93 -1.77 -0.41 34.88
CA ILE A 93 -2.95 -0.02 34.10
C ILE A 93 -3.46 -1.23 33.30
N GLN A 94 -4.74 -1.55 33.46
CA GLN A 94 -5.42 -2.54 32.64
C GLN A 94 -6.15 -1.85 31.49
N ILE A 95 -5.75 -2.18 30.27
CA ILE A 95 -6.35 -1.65 29.04
C ILE A 95 -7.19 -2.76 28.41
N SER A 96 -8.45 -2.47 28.06
CA SER A 96 -9.27 -3.44 27.32
C SER A 96 -8.64 -3.75 25.96
N GLN A 97 -8.67 -5.01 25.54
CA GLN A 97 -8.15 -5.46 24.25
C GLN A 97 -8.67 -4.61 23.08
N LYS A 98 -9.94 -4.20 23.09
CA LYS A 98 -10.52 -3.35 22.03
C LYS A 98 -9.79 -2.00 21.90
N ILE A 99 -9.52 -1.35 23.03
CA ILE A 99 -8.82 -0.05 23.08
C ILE A 99 -7.36 -0.23 22.66
N ALA A 100 -6.70 -1.31 23.13
CA ALA A 100 -5.34 -1.63 22.73
C ALA A 100 -5.22 -1.88 21.21
N THR A 101 -6.16 -2.63 20.62
CA THR A 101 -6.18 -2.89 19.17
C THR A 101 -6.43 -1.62 18.35
N ILE A 102 -7.34 -0.75 18.79
CA ILE A 102 -7.59 0.55 18.11
C ILE A 102 -6.35 1.43 18.20
N GLY A 103 -5.74 1.53 19.38
CA GLY A 103 -4.50 2.29 19.59
C GLY A 103 -3.35 1.77 18.73
N MET A 104 -3.15 0.44 18.71
CA MET A 104 -2.14 -0.21 17.86
C MET A 104 -2.40 -0.02 16.37
N SER A 105 -3.66 -0.01 15.94
CA SER A 105 -4.02 0.26 14.54
C SER A 105 -3.66 1.69 14.16
N GLY A 106 -4.01 2.67 15.00
CA GLY A 106 -3.63 4.07 14.79
C GLY A 106 -2.11 4.27 14.76
N LEU A 107 -1.39 3.66 15.71
CA LEU A 107 0.07 3.68 15.73
C LEU A 107 0.69 3.03 14.49
N SER A 108 0.13 1.90 14.04
CA SER A 108 0.58 1.20 12.83
C SER A 108 0.46 2.09 11.60
N VAL A 109 -0.63 2.85 11.45
CA VAL A 109 -0.80 3.78 10.33
C VAL A 109 0.29 4.86 10.34
N LEU A 110 0.58 5.45 11.51
CA LEU A 110 1.62 6.47 11.63
C LEU A 110 3.02 5.92 11.34
N VAL A 111 3.34 4.74 11.89
CA VAL A 111 4.64 4.07 11.69
C VAL A 111 4.82 3.67 10.23
N LEU A 112 3.78 3.10 9.60
CA LEU A 112 3.82 2.74 8.17
C LEU A 112 3.96 3.98 7.29
N PHE A 113 3.24 5.07 7.59
CA PHE A 113 3.37 6.31 6.85
C PHE A 113 4.80 6.87 6.94
N TRP A 114 5.42 6.84 8.12
CA TRP A 114 6.81 7.26 8.31
C TRP A 114 7.81 6.35 7.60
N LEU A 115 7.70 5.02 7.76
CA LEU A 115 8.59 4.04 7.15
C LEU A 115 8.53 4.05 5.62
N LEU A 116 7.34 4.27 5.06
CA LEU A 116 7.09 4.29 3.62
C LEU A 116 7.33 5.69 3.01
N SER A 117 7.51 6.74 3.83
CA SER A 117 7.66 8.12 3.35
C SER A 117 8.81 8.28 2.37
N ASN A 118 9.97 7.66 2.63
CA ASN A 118 11.11 7.72 1.71
C ASN A 118 10.77 7.14 0.34
N ILE A 119 10.10 6.00 0.30
CA ILE A 119 9.67 5.36 -0.96
C ILE A 119 8.61 6.20 -1.65
N PHE A 120 7.67 6.74 -0.88
CA PHE A 120 6.62 7.61 -1.38
C PHE A 120 7.21 8.84 -2.09
N TRP A 121 8.18 9.51 -1.47
CA TRP A 121 8.88 10.65 -2.08
C TRP A 121 9.72 10.26 -3.30
N TRP A 122 10.42 9.14 -3.27
CA TRP A 122 11.16 8.64 -4.44
C TRP A 122 10.23 8.28 -5.61
N THR A 123 9.04 7.74 -5.33
CA THR A 123 8.07 7.35 -6.34
C THR A 123 7.40 8.57 -6.98
N ILE A 124 7.01 9.57 -6.18
CA ILE A 124 6.46 10.83 -6.71
C ILE A 124 7.54 11.63 -7.43
N GLY A 125 8.75 11.70 -6.89
CA GLY A 125 9.87 12.42 -7.51
C GLY A 125 10.24 11.84 -8.88
N SER A 126 10.38 10.51 -8.97
CA SER A 126 10.65 9.84 -10.24
C SER A 126 9.47 9.92 -11.22
N GLY A 127 8.23 9.75 -10.73
CA GLY A 127 7.03 9.88 -11.55
C GLY A 127 6.80 11.30 -12.09
N GLY A 128 7.05 12.33 -11.28
CA GLY A 128 6.93 13.73 -11.70
C GLY A 128 7.99 14.11 -12.75
N PHE A 129 9.23 13.66 -12.56
CA PHE A 129 10.32 13.90 -13.52
C PHE A 129 10.10 13.17 -14.85
N LEU A 130 9.47 11.98 -14.85
CA LEU A 130 9.18 11.24 -16.08
C LEU A 130 7.90 11.70 -16.80
N CYS A 131 7.03 12.45 -16.11
CA CYS A 131 5.79 13.01 -16.67
C CYS A 131 5.91 14.49 -17.06
N THR A 132 7.10 15.10 -16.93
CA THR A 132 7.44 16.42 -17.47
C THR A 132 8.31 16.28 -18.71
#